data_AF-A0A3D5ZLQ8-F1
#
_entry.id   AF-A0A3D5ZLQ8-F1
#
_cell.length_a   1.000
_cell.length_b   1.000
_cell.length_c   1.000
_cell.angle_alpha   90.00
_cell.angle_beta   90.00
_cell.angle_gamma   90.00
#
_symmetry.space_group_name_H-M   'P 1'
#
loop_
_entity.id
_entity.type
_entity.pdbx_description
1 polymer ?
#
loop_
_entity_poly.entity_id
_entity_poly.type
_entity_poly.pdbx_seq_one_letter_code
_entity_poly.pdbx_strand_id
1 'polypeptide(L)'
;MANRERRWSVPKNRAASYASERKEKVHQHGPKEGKELTDYEAGLRSGYLQAQSDHAGIYKYKKALAEGKSKAEAKKISRTIGKKK
;
A
#
# COMPACT_ATOMS: atom_id res chain seq x y z
N MET A 1 -9.06 15.26 13.96
CA MET A 1 -9.23 13.81 13.68
C MET A 1 -8.71 13.53 12.28
N ALA A 2 -7.47 13.05 12.13
CA ALA A 2 -6.96 12.70 10.80
C ALA A 2 -7.79 11.54 10.24
N ASN A 3 -8.42 11.75 9.09
CA ASN A 3 -9.23 10.74 8.40
C ASN A 3 -8.35 9.49 8.18
N ARG A 4 -8.56 8.44 8.99
CA ARG A 4 -7.69 7.26 9.07
C ARG A 4 -7.97 6.35 7.88
N GLU A 5 -7.57 6.80 6.70
CA GLU A 5 -7.71 6.06 5.45
C GLU A 5 -6.47 5.22 5.16
N ARG A 6 -6.69 4.00 4.67
CA ARG A 6 -5.63 3.08 4.24
C ARG A 6 -5.01 3.60 2.95
N ARG A 7 -3.70 3.83 2.98
CA ARG A 7 -2.91 4.29 1.83
C ARG A 7 -2.53 3.10 0.93
N TRP A 8 -3.44 2.74 0.03
CA TRP A 8 -3.22 1.72 -1.00
C TRP A 8 -3.78 2.16 -2.36
N SER A 9 -3.32 1.58 -3.46
CA SER A 9 -3.71 1.94 -4.84
C SER A 9 -4.06 0.71 -5.70
N VAL A 10 -4.96 0.91 -6.66
CA VAL A 10 -5.26 -0.04 -7.74
C VAL A 10 -4.52 0.44 -8.99
N PRO A 11 -3.66 -0.35 -9.65
CA PRO A 11 -3.17 -1.70 -9.34
C PRO A 11 -1.99 -1.73 -8.32
N LYS A 12 -1.69 -2.91 -7.74
CA LYS A 12 -0.65 -3.10 -6.72
C LYS A 12 0.72 -3.44 -7.36
N ASN A 13 1.46 -2.45 -7.85
CA ASN A 13 2.82 -2.70 -8.38
C ASN A 13 3.93 -2.33 -7.37
N ARG A 14 3.56 -1.91 -6.16
CA ARG A 14 4.51 -1.49 -5.12
C ARG A 14 5.47 -2.58 -4.65
N ALA A 15 5.01 -3.83 -4.56
CA ALA A 15 5.86 -4.92 -4.08
C ALA A 15 7.10 -5.13 -4.98
N ALA A 16 6.93 -5.00 -6.30
CA ALA A 16 8.05 -5.10 -7.25
C ALA A 16 9.03 -3.94 -7.09
N SER A 17 8.50 -2.71 -6.96
CA SER A 17 9.29 -1.51 -6.72
C SER A 17 10.09 -1.54 -5.41
N TYR A 18 9.56 -2.17 -4.38
CA TYR A 18 10.29 -2.34 -3.12
C TYR A 18 11.36 -3.43 -3.23
N ALA A 19 11.10 -4.50 -3.99
CA ALA A 19 12.11 -5.51 -4.26
C ALA A 19 13.29 -4.92 -5.04
N SER A 20 13.04 -4.00 -6.00
CA SER A 20 14.11 -3.28 -6.69
C SER A 20 14.88 -2.34 -5.76
N GLU A 21 14.19 -1.53 -4.96
CA GLU A 21 14.84 -0.66 -3.95
C GLU A 21 15.72 -1.46 -2.97
N ARG A 22 15.25 -2.63 -2.48
CA ARG A 22 16.07 -3.50 -1.59
C ARG A 22 17.29 -4.09 -2.28
N LYS A 23 17.17 -4.45 -3.56
CA LYS A 23 18.29 -4.97 -4.35
C LYS A 23 19.36 -3.89 -4.55
N GLU A 24 18.92 -2.67 -4.82
CA GLU A 24 19.80 -1.52 -5.10
C GLU A 24 20.25 -0.77 -3.84
N LYS A 25 19.61 -1.03 -2.69
CA LYS A 25 19.84 -0.36 -1.40
C LYS A 25 19.65 1.17 -1.46
N VAL A 26 18.85 1.66 -2.39
CA VAL A 26 18.58 3.08 -2.61
C VAL A 26 17.07 3.30 -2.77
N HIS A 27 16.56 4.41 -2.22
CA HIS A 27 15.19 4.86 -2.45
C HIS A 27 15.02 5.25 -3.94
N GLN A 28 14.07 4.63 -4.63
CA GLN A 28 13.77 4.92 -6.03
C GLN A 28 12.61 5.93 -6.18
N HIS A 29 11.83 6.15 -5.12
CA HIS A 29 10.64 7.00 -5.18
C HIS A 29 10.52 7.96 -4.01
N GLY A 30 9.92 9.13 -4.28
CA GLY A 30 9.49 10.08 -3.26
C GLY A 30 10.61 11.00 -2.75
N PRO A 31 10.44 11.65 -1.59
CA PRO A 31 11.31 12.74 -1.16
C PRO A 31 12.74 12.32 -0.78
N LYS A 32 13.02 11.00 -0.73
CA LYS A 32 14.34 10.44 -0.44
C LYS A 32 15.00 9.79 -1.67
N GLU A 33 14.42 9.95 -2.85
CA GLU A 33 14.95 9.36 -4.09
C GLU A 33 16.46 9.62 -4.26
N GLY A 34 17.21 8.57 -4.60
CA GLY A 34 18.66 8.61 -4.73
C GLY A 34 19.45 8.49 -3.42
N LYS A 35 18.79 8.45 -2.25
CA LYS A 35 19.45 8.23 -0.96
C LYS A 35 19.50 6.74 -0.63
N GLU A 36 20.57 6.32 0.06
CA GLU A 36 20.68 4.96 0.57
C GLU A 36 19.57 4.63 1.57
N LEU A 37 19.09 3.39 1.50
CA LEU A 37 18.19 2.81 2.48
C LEU A 37 18.94 2.64 3.80
N THR A 38 18.38 3.17 4.88
CA THR A 38 18.87 2.86 6.23
C THR A 38 18.71 1.37 6.54
N ASP A 39 19.50 0.79 7.46
CA ASP A 39 19.38 -0.62 7.85
C ASP A 39 17.96 -1.02 8.27
N TYR A 40 17.24 -0.10 8.92
CA TYR A 40 15.86 -0.28 9.29
C TYR A 40 14.90 -0.32 8.09
N GLU A 41 15.11 0.56 7.10
CA GLU A 41 14.37 0.56 5.86
C GLU A 41 14.72 -0.69 5.03
N ALA A 42 16.00 -1.02 4.86
CA ALA A 42 16.47 -2.21 4.17
C ALA A 42 15.97 -3.52 4.82
N GLY A 43 15.77 -3.54 6.15
CA GLY A 43 15.29 -4.70 6.90
C GLY A 43 13.77 -4.80 7.05
N LEU A 44 13.22 -4.18 8.11
CA LEU A 44 11.86 -4.40 8.62
C LEU A 44 10.77 -3.59 7.89
N ARG A 45 11.13 -2.41 7.34
CA ARG A 45 10.12 -1.42 6.89
C ARG A 45 9.99 -1.28 5.38
N SER A 46 10.88 -1.82 4.55
CA SER A 46 10.86 -1.56 3.10
C SER A 46 9.76 -2.25 2.31
N GLY A 47 8.88 -3.07 2.88
CA GLY A 47 7.78 -3.57 2.04
C GLY A 47 6.78 -4.49 2.70
N TYR A 48 7.14 -5.20 3.77
CA TYR A 48 6.25 -6.19 4.38
C TYR A 48 4.96 -5.56 4.93
N LEU A 49 5.08 -4.55 5.79
CA LEU A 49 3.92 -3.86 6.40
C LEU A 49 3.08 -3.10 5.35
N GLN A 50 3.72 -2.60 4.31
CA GLN A 50 3.05 -1.85 3.24
C GLN A 50 2.31 -2.81 2.29
N ALA A 51 2.92 -3.96 1.96
CA ALA A 51 2.29 -5.04 1.22
C ALA A 51 1.07 -5.63 1.95
N GLN A 52 1.11 -5.76 3.30
CA GLN A 52 -0.05 -6.16 4.09
C GLN A 52 -1.22 -5.18 3.94
N SER A 53 -0.94 -3.88 3.97
CA SER A 53 -1.95 -2.84 3.75
C SER A 53 -2.51 -2.89 2.33
N ASP A 54 -1.65 -3.02 1.31
CA ASP A 54 -2.07 -3.15 -0.09
C ASP A 54 -2.91 -4.42 -0.32
N HIS A 55 -2.53 -5.55 0.29
CA HIS A 55 -3.27 -6.81 0.22
C HIS A 55 -4.66 -6.70 0.83
N ALA A 56 -4.77 -6.07 2.00
CA ALA A 56 -6.05 -5.85 2.64
C ALA A 56 -6.93 -4.85 1.88
N GLY A 57 -6.33 -3.86 1.20
CA GLY A 57 -7.02 -2.93 0.31
C GLY A 57 -7.58 -3.63 -0.93
N ILE A 58 -6.75 -4.39 -1.64
CA ILE A 58 -7.17 -5.08 -2.88
C ILE A 58 -8.23 -6.14 -2.62
N TYR A 59 -8.14 -6.86 -1.50
CA TYR A 59 -9.16 -7.83 -1.10
C TYR A 59 -10.53 -7.16 -0.93
N LYS A 60 -10.61 -6.07 -0.16
CA LYS A 60 -11.84 -5.31 0.03
C LYS A 60 -12.39 -4.73 -1.28
N TYR A 61 -11.49 -4.25 -2.15
CA TYR A 61 -11.88 -3.71 -3.46
C TYR A 61 -12.50 -4.78 -4.36
N LYS A 62 -11.84 -5.93 -4.51
CA LYS A 62 -12.36 -7.06 -5.31
C LYS A 62 -13.66 -7.60 -4.74
N LYS A 63 -13.76 -7.73 -3.41
CA LYS A 63 -15.00 -8.15 -2.74
C LYS A 63 -16.16 -7.18 -3.03
N ALA A 64 -15.93 -5.87 -2.91
CA ALA A 64 -16.95 -4.87 -3.20
C ALA A 64 -17.39 -4.89 -4.68
N LEU A 65 -16.47 -5.11 -5.62
CA LEU A 65 -16.80 -5.28 -7.04
C LEU A 65 -17.63 -6.55 -7.27
N ALA A 66 -17.29 -7.66 -6.62
CA ALA A 66 -18.05 -8.91 -6.71
C ALA A 66 -19.48 -8.78 -6.13
N GLU A 67 -19.66 -7.92 -5.13
CA GLU A 67 -20.97 -7.54 -4.57
C GLU A 67 -21.76 -6.57 -5.48
N GLY A 68 -21.28 -6.26 -6.69
CA GLY A 68 -21.98 -5.41 -7.66
C GLY A 68 -21.80 -3.90 -7.47
N LYS A 69 -20.89 -3.47 -6.58
CA LYS A 69 -20.66 -2.04 -6.32
C LYS A 69 -19.86 -1.39 -7.44
N SER A 70 -20.04 -0.08 -7.60
CA SER A 70 -19.26 0.70 -8.57
C SER A 70 -17.77 0.75 -8.19
N LYS A 71 -16.90 1.02 -9.17
CA LYS A 71 -15.45 1.20 -8.93
C LYS A 71 -15.17 2.30 -7.91
N ALA A 72 -15.97 3.36 -7.88
CA ALA A 72 -15.83 4.47 -6.94
C ALA A 72 -16.16 4.05 -5.50
N GLU A 73 -17.24 3.30 -5.31
CA GLU A 73 -17.65 2.79 -4.00
C GLU A 73 -16.68 1.73 -3.48
N ALA A 74 -16.23 0.81 -4.34
CA ALA A 74 -15.21 -0.18 -4.00
C ALA A 74 -13.90 0.51 -3.54
N LYS A 75 -13.50 1.60 -4.21
CA LYS A 75 -12.34 2.41 -3.81
C LYS A 75 -12.54 3.07 -2.44
N LYS A 76 -13.73 3.58 -2.14
CA LYS A 76 -14.05 4.15 -0.82
C LYS A 76 -14.02 3.08 0.29
N ILE A 77 -14.64 1.93 0.04
CA ILE A 77 -14.72 0.81 1.00
C ILE A 77 -13.33 0.25 1.30
N SER A 78 -12.53 0.03 0.28
CA SER A 78 -11.19 -0.56 0.44
C SER A 78 -10.22 0.31 1.25
N ARG A 79 -10.43 1.64 1.27
CA ARG A 79 -9.64 2.60 2.05
C ARG A 79 -10.07 2.70 3.52
N THR A 80 -11.18 2.08 3.92
CA THR A 80 -11.63 2.11 5.32
C THR A 80 -10.70 1.29 6.23
N ILE A 81 -10.36 1.86 7.40
CA ILE A 81 -9.61 1.19 8.47
C ILE A 81 -10.55 0.94 9.65
N GLY A 82 -10.56 -0.29 10.18
CA GLY A 82 -11.43 -0.68 11.31
C GLY A 82 -12.91 -0.83 10.95
N LYS A 83 -13.74 -1.11 11.96
CA LYS A 83 -15.20 -0.98 11.85
C LYS A 83 -15.56 0.50 12.02
N LYS A 84 -16.49 1.02 11.21
CA LYS A 84 -17.15 2.29 11.55
C LYS A 84 -17.92 2.04 12.85
N LYS A 85 -17.66 2.85 13.87
CA LYS A 85 -18.55 2.97 15.02
C LYS A 85 -19.86 3.62 14.58
#